data_AF-A0A4R5NQY0-F1
#
_entry.id   AF-A0A4R5NQY0-F1
#
_cell.length_a   1.000
_cell.length_b   1.000
_cell.length_c   1.000
_cell.angle_alpha   90.00
_cell.angle_beta   90.00
_cell.angle_gamma   90.00
#
_symmetry.space_group_name_H-M   'P 1'
#
loop_
_entity.id
_entity.type
_entity.pdbx_description
1 polymer ?
#
loop_
_entity_poly.entity_id
_entity_poly.type
_entity_poly.pdbx_seq_one_letter_code
_entity_poly.pdbx_strand_id
1 'polypeptide(L)' 'MCRILGVSRAQYYRYRSPKPSKRRAEDAGLKQRILRIFAEFKQRYGVMKIHHELN' A
#
# COMPACT_ATOMS: atom_id res chain seq x y z
N MET A 1 -14.06 -8.85 -23.26
CA MET A 1 -13.15 -7.89 -22.59
C MET A 1 -11.88 -7.62 -23.39
N CYS A 2 -10.90 -8.55 -23.48
CA CYS A 2 -9.62 -8.29 -24.16
C CYS A 2 -9.73 -7.88 -25.64
N ARG A 3 -10.63 -8.51 -26.42
CA ARG A 3 -10.92 -8.14 -27.82
C ARG A 3 -11.51 -6.73 -27.97
N ILE A 4 -12.37 -6.32 -27.03
CA ILE A 4 -13.02 -5.00 -27.04
C ILE A 4 -11.99 -3.91 -26.70
N LEU A 5 -11.08 -4.21 -25.78
CA LEU A 5 -10.04 -3.31 -25.32
C LEU A 5 -8.77 -3.30 -26.20
N GLY A 6 -8.71 -4.13 -27.25
CA GLY A 6 -7.54 -4.24 -28.13
C GLY A 6 -6.24 -4.73 -27.46
N VAL A 7 -6.32 -5.37 -26.28
CA VAL A 7 -5.16 -5.85 -25.53
C VAL A 7 -5.03 -7.37 -25.56
N SER A 8 -3.80 -7.88 -25.47
CA SER A 8 -3.57 -9.32 -25.30
C SER A 8 -4.14 -9.83 -23.97
N ARG A 9 -4.53 -11.10 -23.92
CA ARG A 9 -5.05 -11.73 -22.69
C ARG A 9 -4.03 -11.69 -21.55
N ALA A 10 -2.74 -11.90 -21.85
CA ALA A 10 -1.67 -11.82 -20.88
C ALA A 10 -1.51 -10.41 -20.28
N GLN A 11 -1.60 -9.38 -21.13
CA GLN A 11 -1.50 -7.98 -20.71
C GLN A 11 -2.71 -7.55 -19.88
N TYR A 12 -3.91 -8.02 -20.24
CA TYR A 12 -5.14 -7.80 -19.46
C TYR A 12 -5.00 -8.33 -18.03
N TYR A 13 -4.56 -9.59 -17.85
CA TYR A 13 -4.42 -10.15 -16.51
C TYR A 13 -3.21 -9.59 -15.74
N ARG A 14 -2.12 -9.21 -16.41
CA ARG A 14 -0.99 -8.50 -15.79
C ARG A 14 -1.41 -7.18 -15.16
N TYR A 15 -2.26 -6.41 -15.84
CA TYR A 15 -2.75 -5.13 -15.31
C TYR A 15 -3.86 -5.32 -14.27
N ARG A 16 -4.71 -6.35 -14.43
CA ARG A 16 -5.82 -6.62 -13.51
C ARG A 16 -5.37 -7.00 -12.09
N SER A 17 -4.25 -7.72 -11.97
CA SER A 17 -3.74 -8.18 -10.67
C SER A 17 -2.23 -8.04 -10.64
N PRO A 18 -1.71 -6.80 -10.56
CA PRO A 18 -0.29 -6.57 -10.52
C PRO A 18 0.27 -7.14 -9.22
N LYS A 19 1.33 -7.95 -9.31
CA LYS A 19 2.08 -8.34 -8.12
C LYS A 19 2.68 -7.07 -7.50
N PRO A 20 2.52 -6.86 -6.17
CA PRO A 20 3.14 -5.71 -5.53
C PRO A 20 4.66 -5.79 -5.70
N SER A 21 5.29 -4.64 -5.98
CA SER A 21 6.75 -4.53 -5.92
C SER A 21 7.22 -4.67 -4.48
N LYS A 22 8.52 -4.96 -4.29
CA LYS A 22 9.14 -5.02 -2.96
C LYS A 22 8.81 -3.77 -2.12
N ARG A 23 9.00 -2.59 -2.72
CA ARG A 23 8.64 -1.30 -2.11
C ARG A 23 7.16 -1.20 -1.70
N ARG A 24 6.22 -1.65 -2.55
CA ARG A 24 4.79 -1.62 -2.19
C ARG A 24 4.46 -2.55 -1.02
N ALA A 25 5.15 -3.69 -0.91
CA ALA A 25 4.97 -4.59 0.21
C ALA A 25 5.54 -3.99 1.51
N GLU A 26 6.72 -3.37 1.44
CA GLU A 26 7.34 -2.62 2.54
C GLU A 26 6.44 -1.45 2.99
N ASP A 27 5.93 -0.65 2.04
CA ASP A 27 5.00 0.45 2.31
C ASP A 27 3.72 -0.03 3.00
N ALA A 28 3.21 -1.21 2.63
CA ALA A 28 2.03 -1.80 3.28
C ALA A 28 2.32 -2.17 4.75
N GLY A 29 3.49 -2.74 5.04
CA GLY A 29 3.94 -3.03 6.40
C GLY A 29 4.17 -1.75 7.21
N LEU A 30 4.80 -0.73 6.62
CA LEU A 30 5.01 0.58 7.23
C LEU A 30 3.67 1.25 7.57
N LYS A 31 2.70 1.21 6.65
CA LYS A 31 1.35 1.73 6.85
C LYS A 31 0.66 1.06 8.02
N GLN A 32 0.79 -0.26 8.18
CA GLN A 32 0.23 -0.96 9.34
C GLN A 32 0.85 -0.50 10.66
N ARG A 33 2.17 -0.26 10.70
CA ARG A 33 2.85 0.26 11.90
C ARG A 33 2.37 1.67 12.24
N ILE A 34 2.28 2.56 11.25
CA ILE A 34 1.71 3.91 11.40
C ILE A 34 0.30 3.85 12.01
N LEU A 35 -0.57 3.01 11.45
CA LEU A 35 -1.96 2.89 11.93
C LEU A 35 -2.04 2.34 13.35
N ARG A 36 -1.13 1.43 13.73
CA ARG A 36 -1.04 0.91 15.10
C ARG A 36 -0.71 2.02 16.09
N ILE A 37 0.36 2.78 15.82
CA ILE A 37 0.78 3.92 16.67
C ILE A 37 -0.35 4.94 16.75
N PHE A 38 -0.95 5.28 15.61
CA PHE A 38 -2.06 6.22 15.56
C PHE A 38 -3.26 5.77 16.43
N ALA A 39 -3.61 4.48 16.38
CA ALA A 39 -4.68 3.93 17.20
C ALA A 39 -4.32 3.88 18.69
N GLU A 40 -3.09 3.49 19.03
CA GLU A 40 -2.56 3.41 20.39
C GLU A 40 -2.66 4.74 21.12
N PHE A 41 -2.28 5.83 20.45
CA PHE A 41 -2.36 7.19 20.99
C PHE A 41 -3.73 7.85 20.79
N LYS A 42 -4.79 7.06 20.56
CA LYS A 42 -6.17 7.54 20.40
C LYS A 42 -6.27 8.66 19.35
N GLN A 43 -5.51 8.53 18.26
CA GLN A 43 -5.51 9.48 17.14
C GLN A 43 -5.00 10.88 17.49
N ARG A 44 -4.38 11.07 18.66
CA ARG A 44 -3.84 12.37 19.11
C ARG A 44 -2.49 12.70 18.50
N TYR A 45 -1.74 11.67 18.12
CA TYR A 45 -0.41 11.83 17.56
C TYR A 45 -0.52 12.23 16.09
N GLY A 46 0.06 13.39 15.77
CA GLY A 46 0.25 13.85 14.40
C GLY A 46 1.54 13.30 13.78
N VAL A 47 1.78 13.67 12.52
CA VAL A 47 2.86 13.14 11.66
C VAL A 47 4.23 13.14 12.35
N MET A 48 4.65 14.25 12.95
CA MET A 48 5.97 14.35 13.59
C MET A 48 6.14 13.37 14.77
N LYS A 49 5.09 13.20 15.58
CA LYS A 49 5.14 12.28 16.72
C LYS A 49 5.16 10.83 16.26
N ILE A 50 4.33 10.47 15.28
CA ILE A 50 4.34 9.13 14.71
C ILE A 50 5.69 8.82 14.03
N HIS A 51 6.29 9.79 13.34
CA HIS A 51 7.62 9.62 12.76
C HIS A 51 8.68 9.39 13.84
N HIS A 52 8.58 10.07 15.00
CA HIS A 52 9.49 9.83 16.11
C HIS A 52 9.37 8.40 16.66
N GLU A 53 8.15 7.87 16.79
CA GLU A 53 7.87 6.49 17.23
C GLU A 53 8.24 5.41 16.18
N LEU A 54 8.54 5.81 14.94
CA LEU A 54 8.96 4.93 13.84
C LEU A 54 10.48 4.83 13.68
N ASN A 55 11.24 5.70 14.34
CA ASN A 55 12.71 5.79 14.25
C ASN A 55 13.40 4.60 14.90
#